data_AF-A0A2E4G197-F1
#
_entry.id   AF-A0A2E4G197-F1
#
_cell.length_a   1.000
_cell.length_b   1.000
_cell.length_c   1.000
_cell.angle_alpha   90.00
_cell.angle_beta   90.00
_cell.angle_gamma   90.00
#
_symmetry.space_group_name_H-M   'P 1'
#
loop_
_entity.id
_entity.type
_entity.pdbx_description
1 polymer ?
#
loop_
_entity_poly.entity_id
_entity_poly.type
_entity_poly.pdbx_seq_one_letter_code
_entity_poly.pdbx_strand_id
1 'polypeptide(L)'
;MTVSCQTDQKDNNEPDNQYYIEKSLSFFDPYDNDYTYSTWIRKPENIRTAHETFKKIGYYNLLDSSELYQNPCMLWGYVDRPCNEIMDSLLITYPLDTIKPKYYREFWDRRRNENNDKVVFEILSEIHGILFKDSASEYNKNIVNDTLFKLVEIDRVRTNPTENQAKKDFDFLKNIGLHLSAYNVLNEKHTYQKVEWNKDELEKQLKTDTTNCCPTPWIKDDTK
;
A
#
# COMPACT_ATOMS: atom_id res chain seq x y z
N MET A 1 37.90 -10.34 -53.61
CA MET A 1 36.55 -10.37 -53.01
C MET A 1 36.60 -9.49 -51.79
N THR A 2 36.09 -8.27 -51.91
CA THR A 2 36.05 -7.26 -50.84
C THR A 2 34.58 -6.93 -50.63
N VAL A 3 33.99 -7.50 -49.58
CA VAL A 3 32.65 -7.14 -49.13
C VAL A 3 32.83 -6.10 -48.02
N SER A 4 32.53 -4.85 -48.38
CA SER A 4 32.40 -3.73 -47.47
C SER A 4 31.08 -3.88 -46.72
N CYS A 5 31.12 -3.98 -45.40
CA CYS A 5 29.93 -3.86 -44.55
C CYS A 5 29.39 -2.44 -44.66
N GLN A 6 28.22 -2.31 -45.28
CA GLN A 6 27.39 -1.11 -45.12
C GLN A 6 26.84 -1.15 -43.69
N THR A 7 27.09 -0.09 -42.94
CA THR A 7 26.45 0.18 -41.65
C THR A 7 24.97 0.41 -41.89
N ASP A 8 24.14 -0.49 -41.38
CA ASP A 8 22.70 -0.29 -41.31
C ASP A 8 22.39 0.96 -40.47
N GLN A 9 21.52 1.79 -41.03
CA GLN A 9 21.00 3.00 -40.42
C GLN A 9 20.30 2.65 -39.11
N LYS A 10 20.64 3.34 -38.02
CA LYS A 10 19.83 3.36 -36.81
C LYS A 10 18.44 3.90 -37.17
N ASP A 11 17.42 3.04 -37.10
CA ASP A 11 16.03 3.45 -37.05
C ASP A 11 15.83 4.38 -35.84
N ASN A 12 15.51 5.65 -36.10
CA ASN A 12 15.18 6.66 -35.10
C ASN A 12 13.73 6.53 -34.60
N ASN A 13 13.28 5.31 -34.26
CA ASN A 13 11.94 5.03 -33.74
C ASN A 13 12.00 4.28 -32.40
N GLU A 14 12.88 4.68 -31.48
CA GLU A 14 12.62 4.39 -30.06
C GLU A 14 11.48 5.31 -29.62
N PRO A 15 10.37 4.79 -29.05
CA PRO A 15 9.39 5.65 -28.42
C PRO A 15 10.12 6.46 -27.37
N ASP A 16 9.94 7.78 -27.43
CA ASP A 16 10.39 8.71 -26.42
C ASP A 16 9.89 8.14 -25.07
N ASN A 17 10.80 7.55 -24.28
CA ASN A 17 10.44 6.76 -23.09
C ASN A 17 9.96 7.73 -22.00
N GLN A 18 8.74 8.23 -22.18
CA GLN A 18 8.08 9.17 -21.29
C GLN A 18 7.34 8.37 -20.23
N TYR A 19 7.82 8.44 -18.99
CA TYR A 19 7.15 7.85 -17.85
C TYR A 19 6.40 8.94 -17.09
N TYR A 20 5.21 8.64 -16.58
CA TYR A 20 4.56 9.54 -15.65
C TYR A 20 5.38 9.67 -14.36
N ILE A 21 5.52 10.88 -13.85
CA ILE A 21 6.25 11.15 -12.61
C ILE A 21 5.52 10.50 -11.42
N GLU A 22 6.29 9.95 -10.49
CA GLU A 22 5.77 9.44 -9.22
C GLU A 22 6.70 9.95 -8.12
N LYS A 23 6.17 10.74 -7.18
CA LYS A 23 6.97 11.38 -6.15
C LYS A 23 7.14 10.47 -4.93
N SER A 24 8.37 10.36 -4.41
CA SER A 24 8.61 9.72 -3.11
C SER A 24 7.87 10.49 -1.98
N LEU A 25 7.15 9.75 -1.16
CA LEU A 25 6.48 10.21 0.06
C LEU A 25 7.27 9.75 1.29
N SER A 26 6.92 10.25 2.48
CA SER A 26 7.63 9.84 3.70
C SER A 26 7.57 8.34 3.99
N PHE A 27 6.52 7.66 3.49
CA PHE A 27 6.22 6.25 3.73
C PHE A 27 6.26 5.38 2.46
N PHE A 28 6.63 5.95 1.32
CA PHE A 28 6.59 5.28 0.02
C PHE A 28 7.68 5.83 -0.89
N ASP A 29 8.47 4.95 -1.48
CA ASP A 29 9.42 5.34 -2.52
C ASP A 29 9.08 4.58 -3.81
N PRO A 30 8.65 5.28 -4.88
CA PRO A 30 8.31 4.63 -6.14
C PRO A 30 9.50 3.98 -6.84
N TYR A 31 10.73 4.29 -6.42
CA TYR A 31 11.95 3.69 -6.98
C TYR A 31 12.59 2.64 -6.06
N ASP A 32 11.99 2.39 -4.88
CA ASP A 32 12.37 1.31 -3.97
C ASP A 32 11.09 0.64 -3.43
N ASN A 33 10.68 -0.42 -4.10
CA ASN A 33 9.46 -1.18 -3.78
C ASN A 33 9.48 -1.77 -2.36
N ASP A 34 10.66 -2.01 -1.80
CA ASP A 34 10.79 -2.57 -0.48
C ASP A 34 10.80 -1.48 0.60
N TYR A 35 11.04 -0.20 0.27
CA TYR A 35 11.21 0.90 1.23
C TYR A 35 10.18 0.91 2.36
N THR A 36 8.89 0.82 2.00
CA THR A 36 7.81 0.85 2.99
C THR A 36 7.93 -0.30 3.99
N TYR A 37 8.19 -1.53 3.51
CA TYR A 37 8.21 -2.75 4.30
C TYR A 37 9.55 -2.98 5.02
N SER A 38 10.66 -2.76 4.32
CA SER A 38 12.01 -3.00 4.78
C SER A 38 12.51 -1.92 5.74
N THR A 39 11.96 -0.71 5.64
CA THR A 39 12.51 0.46 6.30
C THR A 39 11.46 1.26 7.07
N TRP A 40 10.41 1.75 6.41
CA TRP A 40 9.50 2.73 7.02
C TRP A 40 8.62 2.11 8.12
N ILE A 41 7.85 1.07 7.81
CA ILE A 41 6.84 0.52 8.74
C ILE A 41 7.47 -0.17 9.95
N ARG A 42 8.77 -0.43 9.96
CA ARG A 42 9.45 -1.09 11.08
C ARG A 42 9.67 -0.18 12.28
N LYS A 43 9.58 1.15 12.11
CA LYS A 43 9.77 2.09 13.22
C LYS A 43 8.52 2.17 14.10
N PRO A 44 8.62 2.18 15.44
CA PRO A 44 7.47 2.17 16.33
C PRO A 44 6.43 3.26 16.04
N GLU A 45 6.89 4.49 15.81
CA GLU A 45 6.05 5.64 15.50
C GLU A 45 5.25 5.47 14.20
N ASN A 46 5.86 4.86 13.18
CA ASN A 46 5.21 4.62 11.90
C ASN A 46 4.16 3.52 12.00
N ILE A 47 4.40 2.48 12.81
CA ILE A 47 3.39 1.46 13.12
C ILE A 47 2.17 2.10 13.79
N ARG A 48 2.39 3.00 14.77
CA ARG A 48 1.28 3.75 15.41
C ARG A 48 0.55 4.63 14.40
N THR A 49 1.26 5.39 13.58
CA THR A 49 0.64 6.23 12.53
C THR A 49 -0.19 5.41 11.56
N ALA A 50 0.31 4.27 11.08
CA ALA A 50 -0.44 3.38 10.21
C ALA A 50 -1.69 2.84 10.92
N HIS A 51 -1.56 2.36 12.15
CA HIS A 51 -2.67 1.83 12.94
C HIS A 51 -3.77 2.88 13.19
N GLU A 52 -3.42 4.07 13.65
CA GLU A 52 -4.38 5.16 13.88
C GLU A 52 -5.06 5.61 12.58
N THR A 53 -4.31 5.60 11.47
CA THR A 53 -4.87 5.87 10.14
C THR A 53 -5.85 4.78 9.71
N PHE A 54 -5.54 3.50 9.93
CA PHE A 54 -6.43 2.39 9.61
C PHE A 54 -7.66 2.33 10.51
N LYS A 55 -7.55 2.71 11.79
CA LYS A 55 -8.70 2.91 12.66
C LYS A 55 -9.64 4.00 12.15
N LYS A 56 -9.11 5.13 11.67
CA LYS A 56 -9.91 6.20 11.04
C LYS A 56 -10.66 5.70 9.80
N ILE A 57 -10.06 4.81 9.01
CA ILE A 57 -10.72 4.15 7.86
C ILE A 57 -11.76 3.13 8.33
N GLY A 58 -11.47 2.43 9.43
CA GLY A 58 -12.22 1.30 9.93
C GLY A 58 -11.66 -0.01 9.39
N TYR A 59 -11.20 -0.89 10.28
CA TYR A 59 -10.61 -2.18 9.90
C TYR A 59 -11.56 -3.07 9.09
N TYR A 60 -12.87 -3.00 9.33
CA TYR A 60 -13.88 -3.72 8.55
C TYR A 60 -14.01 -3.25 7.09
N ASN A 61 -13.52 -2.05 6.75
CA ASN A 61 -13.44 -1.59 5.37
C ASN A 61 -12.15 -2.04 4.67
N LEU A 62 -11.18 -2.56 5.43
CA LEU A 62 -9.85 -2.95 4.94
C LEU A 62 -9.66 -4.47 4.87
N LEU A 63 -10.40 -5.21 5.69
CA LEU A 63 -10.26 -6.65 5.86
C LEU A 63 -11.62 -7.31 5.66
N ASP A 64 -11.67 -8.35 4.82
CA ASP A 64 -12.85 -9.20 4.78
C ASP A 64 -12.81 -10.14 5.99
N SER A 65 -13.90 -10.11 6.78
CA SER A 65 -14.10 -11.03 7.90
C SER A 65 -13.91 -12.51 7.53
N SER A 66 -14.20 -12.89 6.28
CA SER A 66 -14.03 -14.26 5.80
C SER A 66 -12.55 -14.64 5.74
N GLU A 67 -11.66 -13.72 5.40
CA GLU A 67 -10.20 -13.95 5.30
C GLU A 67 -9.56 -14.21 6.67
N LEU A 68 -10.17 -13.71 7.75
CA LEU A 68 -9.63 -13.86 9.12
C LEU A 68 -9.66 -15.32 9.60
N TYR A 69 -10.58 -16.13 9.10
CA TYR A 69 -10.79 -17.53 9.49
C TYR A 69 -10.33 -18.53 8.42
N GLN A 70 -9.89 -18.05 7.26
CA GLN A 70 -9.36 -18.91 6.20
C GLN A 70 -7.97 -19.44 6.55
N ASN A 71 -7.71 -20.69 6.15
CA ASN A 71 -6.37 -21.30 6.19
C ASN A 71 -5.90 -21.55 4.75
N PRO A 72 -4.71 -21.08 4.32
CA PRO A 72 -3.74 -20.26 5.06
C PRO A 72 -4.21 -18.84 5.35
N CYS A 73 -3.69 -18.25 6.43
CA CYS A 73 -3.78 -16.81 6.60
C CYS A 73 -2.99 -16.14 5.49
N MET A 74 -3.65 -15.30 4.69
CA MET A 74 -3.02 -14.55 3.60
C MET A 74 -2.77 -13.08 3.96
N LEU A 75 -3.39 -12.58 5.03
CA LEU A 75 -3.29 -11.17 5.43
C LEU A 75 -1.87 -10.72 5.79
N TRP A 76 -1.04 -11.63 6.30
CA TRP A 76 0.32 -11.32 6.76
C TRP A 76 1.41 -12.10 6.00
N GLY A 77 1.06 -12.61 4.82
CA GLY A 77 1.84 -13.59 4.07
C GLY A 77 1.46 -15.03 4.43
N TYR A 78 1.96 -16.00 3.67
CA TYR A 78 1.59 -17.41 3.81
C TYR A 78 2.00 -17.97 5.17
N VAL A 79 1.01 -18.23 6.02
CA VAL A 79 1.16 -19.01 7.24
C VAL A 79 0.06 -20.07 7.23
N ASP A 80 0.43 -21.34 7.34
CA ASP A 80 -0.48 -22.49 7.32
C ASP A 80 -1.29 -22.63 8.63
N ARG A 81 -1.96 -21.54 9.01
CA ARG A 81 -2.91 -21.38 10.11
C ARG A 81 -3.87 -20.23 9.79
N PRO A 82 -5.10 -20.25 10.32
CA PRO A 82 -6.00 -19.09 10.29
C PRO A 82 -5.42 -17.81 10.92
N CYS A 83 -5.80 -16.64 10.41
CA CYS A 83 -5.26 -15.36 10.91
C CYS A 83 -5.66 -15.09 12.37
N ASN A 84 -6.87 -15.47 12.77
CA ASN A 84 -7.33 -15.36 14.16
C ASN A 84 -6.44 -16.19 15.11
N GLU A 85 -6.13 -17.44 14.75
CA GLU A 85 -5.27 -18.30 15.58
C GLU A 85 -3.82 -17.78 15.68
N ILE A 86 -3.30 -17.21 14.60
CA ILE A 86 -1.98 -16.58 14.60
C ILE A 86 -1.99 -15.37 15.53
N MET A 87 -3.02 -14.54 15.48
CA MET A 87 -3.15 -13.37 16.35
C MET A 87 -3.19 -13.78 17.82
N ASP A 88 -4.05 -14.74 18.17
CA ASP A 88 -4.16 -15.29 19.52
C ASP A 88 -2.82 -15.82 20.01
N SER A 89 -2.15 -16.61 19.17
CA SER A 89 -0.86 -17.19 19.51
C SER A 89 0.22 -16.12 19.72
N LEU A 90 0.23 -15.06 18.90
CA LEU A 90 1.15 -13.94 19.07
C LEU A 90 0.90 -13.22 20.40
N LEU A 91 -0.36 -12.93 20.73
CA LEU A 91 -0.74 -12.28 21.99
C LEU A 91 -0.35 -13.12 23.23
N ILE A 92 -0.60 -14.43 23.19
CA ILE A 92 -0.28 -15.36 24.29
C ILE A 92 1.24 -15.53 24.44
N THR A 93 2.00 -15.48 23.34
CA THR A 93 3.45 -15.73 23.37
C THR A 93 4.28 -14.50 23.73
N TYR A 94 3.77 -13.28 23.51
CA TYR A 94 4.50 -12.04 23.81
C TYR A 94 5.08 -11.99 25.25
N PRO A 95 4.30 -12.26 26.32
CA PRO A 95 4.81 -12.14 27.68
C PRO A 95 5.64 -13.34 28.16
N LEU A 96 5.84 -14.37 27.34
CA LEU A 96 6.54 -15.58 27.77
C LEU A 96 8.06 -15.39 27.73
N ASP A 97 8.72 -15.74 28.83
CA ASP A 97 10.19 -15.77 28.91
C ASP A 97 10.80 -16.79 27.94
N THR A 98 10.07 -17.86 27.60
CA THR A 98 10.52 -18.91 26.68
C THR A 98 9.42 -19.29 25.70
N ILE A 99 9.64 -18.99 24.42
CA ILE A 99 8.71 -19.31 23.33
C ILE A 99 9.21 -20.57 22.60
N LYS A 100 8.52 -21.69 22.82
CA LYS A 100 8.88 -22.98 22.20
C LYS A 100 8.69 -22.99 20.67
N PRO A 101 7.53 -22.55 20.12
CA PRO A 101 7.32 -22.61 18.67
C PRO A 101 8.26 -21.65 17.93
N LYS A 102 8.98 -22.17 16.93
CA LYS A 102 10.00 -21.43 16.18
C LYS A 102 9.46 -20.13 15.58
N TYR A 103 8.31 -20.20 14.90
CA TYR A 103 7.70 -19.06 14.21
C TYR A 103 7.44 -17.86 15.15
N TYR A 104 6.74 -18.07 16.28
CA TYR A 104 6.42 -17.00 17.21
C TYR A 104 7.66 -16.46 17.92
N ARG A 105 8.64 -17.33 18.24
CA ARG A 105 9.93 -16.90 18.80
C ARG A 105 10.65 -15.97 17.84
N GLU A 106 10.84 -16.38 16.59
CA GLU A 106 11.52 -15.58 15.56
C GLU A 106 10.77 -14.29 15.23
N PHE A 107 9.43 -14.32 15.23
CA PHE A 107 8.62 -13.12 15.09
C PHE A 107 8.97 -12.11 16.18
N TRP A 108 8.86 -12.50 17.45
CA TRP A 108 9.10 -11.57 18.56
C TRP A 108 10.56 -11.18 18.71
N ASP A 109 11.51 -12.06 18.38
CA ASP A 109 12.93 -11.72 18.36
C ASP A 109 13.23 -10.61 17.32
N ARG A 110 12.64 -10.70 16.12
CA ARG A 110 12.75 -9.61 15.13
C ARG A 110 12.16 -8.31 15.64
N ARG A 111 10.97 -8.35 16.24
CA ARG A 111 10.32 -7.14 16.77
C ARG A 111 11.14 -6.48 17.89
N ARG A 112 11.73 -7.29 18.78
CA ARG A 112 12.64 -6.82 19.84
C ARG A 112 13.90 -6.20 19.26
N ASN A 113 14.51 -6.84 18.26
CA ASN A 113 15.69 -6.31 17.57
C ASN A 113 15.39 -4.98 16.85
N GLU A 114 14.17 -4.82 16.34
CA GLU A 114 13.67 -3.58 15.73
C GLU A 114 13.19 -2.55 16.77
N ASN A 115 13.24 -2.87 18.07
CA ASN A 115 12.72 -2.08 19.19
C ASN A 115 11.24 -1.66 19.01
N ASN A 116 10.43 -2.52 18.39
CA ASN A 116 9.03 -2.27 18.08
C ASN A 116 8.08 -3.34 18.66
N ASP A 117 8.58 -4.26 19.47
CA ASP A 117 7.81 -5.36 20.06
C ASP A 117 6.63 -4.89 20.90
N LYS A 118 6.85 -3.91 21.79
CA LYS A 118 5.79 -3.38 22.66
C LYS A 118 4.65 -2.76 21.86
N VAL A 119 4.97 -1.91 20.89
CA VAL A 119 3.94 -1.24 20.06
C VAL A 119 3.19 -2.24 19.18
N VAL A 120 3.88 -3.25 18.66
CA VAL A 120 3.24 -4.33 17.88
C VAL A 120 2.30 -5.14 18.77
N PHE A 121 2.70 -5.48 19.99
CA PHE A 121 1.82 -6.16 20.94
C PHE A 121 0.57 -5.35 21.29
N GLU A 122 0.74 -4.06 21.60
CA GLU A 122 -0.38 -3.16 21.89
C GLU A 122 -1.37 -3.10 20.71
N ILE A 123 -0.86 -2.93 19.49
CA ILE A 123 -1.68 -2.83 18.28
C ILE A 123 -2.34 -4.16 17.92
N LEU A 124 -1.64 -5.28 18.03
CA LEU A 124 -2.25 -6.60 17.84
C LEU A 124 -3.38 -6.83 18.84
N SER A 125 -3.23 -6.39 20.09
CA SER A 125 -4.26 -6.52 21.11
C SER A 125 -5.50 -5.69 20.76
N GLU A 126 -5.29 -4.47 20.26
CA GLU A 126 -6.37 -3.58 19.85
C GLU A 126 -7.09 -4.10 18.59
N ILE A 127 -6.35 -4.50 17.56
CA ILE A 127 -6.91 -5.12 16.35
C ILE A 127 -7.72 -6.37 16.70
N HIS A 128 -7.20 -7.21 17.61
CA HIS A 128 -7.91 -8.39 18.07
C HIS A 128 -9.24 -8.01 18.75
N GLY A 129 -9.24 -6.99 19.60
CA GLY A 129 -10.45 -6.46 20.24
C GLY A 129 -11.48 -5.95 19.22
N ILE A 130 -11.02 -5.19 18.23
CA ILE A 130 -11.87 -4.63 17.16
C ILE A 130 -12.52 -5.73 16.34
N LEU A 131 -11.72 -6.68 15.84
CA LEU A 131 -12.14 -7.66 14.83
C LEU A 131 -12.85 -8.90 15.40
N PHE A 132 -12.56 -9.27 16.64
CA PHE A 132 -13.08 -10.53 17.21
C PHE A 132 -13.93 -10.37 18.47
N LYS A 133 -13.96 -9.16 19.05
CA LYS A 133 -14.73 -8.88 20.28
C LYS A 133 -15.68 -7.69 20.13
N ASP A 134 -15.86 -7.20 18.90
CA ASP A 134 -16.67 -6.01 18.58
C ASP A 134 -16.39 -4.81 19.49
N SER A 135 -15.13 -4.64 19.88
CA SER A 135 -14.74 -3.52 20.74
C SER A 135 -14.81 -2.22 19.95
N ALA A 136 -15.46 -1.21 20.54
CA ALA A 136 -15.39 0.14 20.00
C ALA A 136 -13.94 0.61 19.96
N SER A 137 -13.57 1.30 18.88
CA SER A 137 -12.21 1.80 18.70
C SER A 137 -12.26 3.24 18.24
N GLU A 138 -11.72 4.11 19.09
CA GLU A 138 -11.46 5.49 18.75
C GLU A 138 -10.04 5.60 18.18
N TYR A 139 -9.87 6.53 17.25
CA TYR A 139 -8.56 6.87 16.71
C TYR A 139 -8.09 8.23 17.23
N ASN A 140 -6.78 8.35 17.41
CA ASN A 140 -6.12 9.57 17.78
C ASN A 140 -5.86 10.44 16.55
N LYS A 141 -6.68 11.49 16.39
CA LYS A 141 -6.61 12.46 15.29
C LYS A 141 -5.23 13.11 15.11
N ASN A 142 -4.43 13.23 16.18
CA ASN A 142 -3.11 13.87 16.13
C ASN A 142 -2.01 12.95 15.56
N ILE A 143 -2.29 11.66 15.41
CA ILE A 143 -1.33 10.64 14.94
C ILE A 143 -1.63 10.19 13.50
N VAL A 144 -2.86 10.41 13.04
CA VAL A 144 -3.33 10.06 11.70
C VAL A 144 -2.50 10.75 10.62
N ASN A 145 -2.16 9.99 9.58
CA ASN A 145 -1.57 10.53 8.35
C ASN A 145 -2.65 10.71 7.29
N ASP A 146 -3.05 11.95 7.02
CA ASP A 146 -4.13 12.26 6.08
C ASP A 146 -3.79 11.90 4.62
N THR A 147 -2.52 11.95 4.23
CA THR A 147 -2.09 11.51 2.91
C THR A 147 -2.26 9.99 2.77
N LEU A 148 -1.76 9.22 3.74
CA LEU A 148 -1.94 7.77 3.76
C LEU A 148 -3.42 7.39 3.82
N PHE A 149 -4.21 8.09 4.64
CA PHE A 149 -5.66 7.92 4.71
C PHE A 149 -6.31 8.05 3.32
N LYS A 150 -6.02 9.13 2.60
CA LYS A 150 -6.59 9.36 1.26
C LYS A 150 -6.12 8.35 0.23
N LEU A 151 -4.85 7.98 0.27
CA LEU A 151 -4.29 6.97 -0.64
C LEU A 151 -4.95 5.59 -0.45
N VAL A 152 -5.15 5.17 0.80
CA VAL A 152 -5.83 3.89 1.10
C VAL A 152 -7.32 3.97 0.77
N GLU A 153 -7.99 5.09 1.04
CA GLU A 153 -9.36 5.31 0.59
C GLU A 153 -9.50 5.10 -0.92
N ILE A 154 -8.62 5.70 -1.72
CA ILE A 154 -8.66 5.63 -3.19
C ILE A 154 -8.36 4.22 -3.69
N ASP A 155 -7.35 3.55 -3.10
CA ASP A 155 -6.86 2.25 -3.58
C ASP A 155 -7.77 1.07 -3.18
N ARG A 156 -8.24 1.07 -1.93
CA ARG A 156 -8.83 -0.12 -1.28
C ARG A 156 -10.30 0.02 -0.92
N VAL A 157 -10.76 1.22 -0.60
CA VAL A 157 -12.09 1.43 -0.01
C VAL A 157 -13.09 1.98 -1.03
N ARG A 158 -12.64 2.81 -1.97
CA ARG A 158 -13.52 3.45 -2.94
C ARG A 158 -14.21 2.38 -3.78
N THR A 159 -15.53 2.51 -3.90
CA THR A 159 -16.36 1.70 -4.78
C THR A 159 -17.31 2.64 -5.55
N ASN A 160 -17.46 2.42 -6.85
CA ASN A 160 -18.38 3.17 -7.73
C ASN A 160 -18.39 4.71 -7.50
N PRO A 161 -17.23 5.40 -7.62
CA PRO A 161 -17.17 6.83 -7.41
C PRO A 161 -18.05 7.59 -8.40
N THR A 162 -18.66 8.68 -7.94
CA THR A 162 -19.28 9.66 -8.83
C THR A 162 -18.20 10.42 -9.60
N GLU A 163 -18.55 11.05 -10.72
CA GLU A 163 -17.62 11.90 -11.48
C GLU A 163 -16.93 12.96 -10.60
N ASN A 164 -17.70 13.62 -9.73
CA ASN A 164 -17.16 14.60 -8.79
C ASN A 164 -16.17 14.00 -7.79
N GLN A 165 -16.45 12.79 -7.29
CA GLN A 165 -15.53 12.12 -6.36
C GLN A 165 -14.27 11.64 -7.08
N ALA A 166 -14.44 11.06 -8.26
CA ALA A 166 -13.34 10.62 -9.09
C ALA A 166 -12.40 11.78 -9.43
N LYS A 167 -12.95 12.93 -9.82
CA LYS A 167 -12.16 14.15 -10.09
C LYS A 167 -11.38 14.63 -8.88
N LYS A 168 -11.97 14.58 -7.68
CA LYS A 168 -11.27 14.92 -6.42
C LYS A 168 -10.13 13.95 -6.13
N ASP A 169 -10.33 12.66 -6.37
CA ASP A 169 -9.32 11.62 -6.15
C ASP A 169 -8.15 11.80 -7.16
N PHE A 170 -8.47 12.05 -8.44
CA PHE A 170 -7.49 12.40 -9.47
C PHE A 170 -6.70 13.67 -9.11
N ASP A 171 -7.39 14.75 -8.77
CA ASP A 171 -6.74 16.02 -8.41
C ASP A 171 -5.89 15.87 -7.16
N PHE A 172 -6.33 15.10 -6.16
CA PHE A 172 -5.53 14.81 -4.97
C PHE A 172 -4.19 14.15 -5.35
N LEU A 173 -4.22 13.05 -6.11
CA LEU A 173 -3.01 12.32 -6.53
C LEU A 173 -2.05 13.22 -7.32
N LYS A 174 -2.57 13.93 -8.33
CA LYS A 174 -1.81 14.89 -9.12
C LYS A 174 -1.16 15.97 -8.24
N ASN A 175 -1.91 16.53 -7.29
CA ASN A 175 -1.43 17.64 -6.45
C ASN A 175 -0.31 17.23 -5.48
N ILE A 176 -0.30 15.97 -5.03
CA ILE A 176 0.80 15.45 -4.20
C ILE A 176 1.98 14.94 -5.02
N GLY A 177 1.92 15.02 -6.35
CA GLY A 177 2.97 14.64 -7.29
C GLY A 177 2.94 13.17 -7.70
N LEU A 178 1.82 12.48 -7.49
CA LEU A 178 1.64 11.08 -7.86
C LEU A 178 0.97 10.94 -9.24
N HIS A 179 1.66 11.30 -10.31
CA HIS A 179 1.07 11.38 -11.65
C HIS A 179 0.81 10.00 -12.28
N LEU A 180 1.68 9.01 -12.07
CA LEU A 180 1.45 7.66 -12.58
C LEU A 180 0.25 7.00 -11.89
N SER A 181 0.14 7.16 -10.57
CA SER A 181 -1.05 6.75 -9.82
C SER A 181 -2.33 7.46 -10.30
N ALA A 182 -2.25 8.76 -10.62
CA ALA A 182 -3.38 9.51 -11.18
C ALA A 182 -3.78 9.03 -12.58
N TYR A 183 -2.81 8.68 -13.44
CA TYR A 183 -3.04 8.02 -14.72
C TYR A 183 -3.77 6.68 -14.52
N ASN A 184 -3.33 5.86 -13.57
CA ASN A 184 -3.97 4.58 -13.31
C ASN A 184 -5.41 4.75 -12.81
N VAL A 185 -5.72 5.76 -12.00
CA VAL A 185 -7.10 6.08 -11.64
C VAL A 185 -7.97 6.44 -12.86
N LEU A 186 -7.41 7.15 -13.85
CA LEU A 186 -8.13 7.48 -15.09
C LEU A 186 -8.39 6.26 -15.98
N ASN A 187 -7.38 5.39 -16.11
CA ASN A 187 -7.30 4.43 -17.21
C ASN A 187 -7.26 2.96 -16.76
N GLU A 188 -6.59 2.66 -15.66
CA GLU A 188 -6.15 1.31 -15.29
C GLU A 188 -6.71 0.83 -13.94
N LYS A 189 -7.76 1.49 -13.41
CA LYS A 189 -8.42 1.11 -12.14
C LYS A 189 -9.87 0.72 -12.39
N HIS A 190 -10.20 -0.56 -12.20
CA HIS A 190 -11.52 -1.14 -12.43
C HIS A 190 -12.63 -0.37 -11.72
N THR A 191 -12.39 0.04 -10.46
CA THR A 191 -13.31 0.86 -9.66
C THR A 191 -13.78 2.14 -10.36
N TYR A 192 -12.95 2.74 -11.22
CA TYR A 192 -13.22 4.01 -11.90
C TYR A 192 -13.65 3.86 -13.36
N GLN A 193 -13.71 2.64 -13.90
CA GLN A 193 -14.00 2.40 -15.32
C GLN A 193 -15.35 2.96 -15.79
N LYS A 194 -16.34 3.00 -14.90
CA LYS A 194 -17.70 3.49 -15.20
C LYS A 194 -17.87 4.99 -15.03
N VAL A 195 -16.80 5.71 -14.65
CA VAL A 195 -16.86 7.17 -14.51
C VAL A 195 -16.85 7.82 -15.89
N GLU A 196 -17.89 8.57 -16.19
CA GLU A 196 -18.01 9.37 -17.42
C GLU A 196 -17.29 10.71 -17.22
N TRP A 197 -15.99 10.76 -17.55
CA TRP A 197 -15.16 11.97 -17.50
C TRP A 197 -14.29 12.12 -18.75
N ASN A 198 -13.89 13.36 -19.05
CA ASN A 198 -13.03 13.67 -20.19
C ASN A 198 -11.58 13.27 -19.92
N LYS A 199 -11.26 11.98 -20.15
CA LYS A 199 -9.93 11.41 -19.89
C LYS A 199 -8.82 12.15 -20.64
N ASP A 200 -9.02 12.49 -21.91
CA ASP A 200 -8.04 13.19 -22.74
C ASP A 200 -7.65 14.57 -22.16
N GLU A 201 -8.61 15.29 -21.59
CA GLU A 201 -8.36 16.60 -20.97
C GLU A 201 -7.65 16.46 -19.61
N LEU A 202 -8.00 15.43 -18.84
CA LEU A 202 -7.38 15.17 -17.54
C LEU A 202 -5.94 14.64 -17.70
N GLU A 203 -5.69 13.77 -18.67
CA GLU A 203 -4.38 13.19 -18.95
C GLU A 203 -3.35 14.25 -19.35
N LYS A 204 -3.75 15.28 -20.12
CA LYS A 204 -2.91 16.44 -20.46
C LYS A 204 -2.42 17.24 -19.24
N GLN A 205 -3.01 17.03 -18.06
CA GLN A 205 -2.60 17.69 -16.81
C GLN A 205 -1.51 16.91 -16.08
N LEU A 206 -1.22 15.68 -16.51
CA LEU A 206 -0.21 14.83 -15.91
C LEU A 206 1.17 15.18 -16.45
N LYS A 207 2.18 15.00 -15.60
CA LYS A 207 3.57 15.30 -15.94
C LYS A 207 4.31 13.99 -16.20
N THR A 208 5.10 14.01 -17.26
CA THR A 208 6.03 12.93 -17.61
C THR A 208 7.47 13.38 -17.38
N ASP A 209 8.36 12.39 -17.24
CA ASP A 209 9.80 12.53 -17.16
C ASP A 209 10.44 11.49 -18.09
N THR A 210 11.50 11.90 -18.79
CA THR A 210 12.30 11.07 -19.69
C THR A 210 13.60 10.61 -19.05
N THR A 211 13.95 11.13 -17.87
CA THR A 211 15.22 10.85 -17.18
C THR A 211 15.12 9.76 -16.13
N ASN A 212 14.09 9.78 -15.29
CA ASN A 212 13.93 8.80 -14.21
C ASN A 212 12.93 7.71 -14.60
N CYS A 213 13.46 6.63 -15.17
CA CYS A 213 12.64 5.50 -15.54
C CYS A 213 12.07 4.75 -14.33
N CYS A 214 10.89 4.21 -14.63
CA CYS A 214 10.30 3.02 -14.05
C CYS A 214 9.78 3.18 -12.61
N PRO A 215 9.13 4.32 -12.25
CA PRO A 215 8.50 4.39 -10.95
C PRO A 215 7.41 3.33 -10.84
N THR A 216 7.32 2.69 -9.67
CA THR A 216 6.17 1.87 -9.30
C THR A 216 5.10 2.79 -8.74
N PRO A 217 3.85 2.74 -9.23
CA PRO A 217 2.80 3.58 -8.70
C PRO A 217 2.24 3.05 -7.39
N TRP A 218 1.72 3.97 -6.57
CA TRP A 218 0.93 3.60 -5.40
C TRP A 218 -0.39 2.95 -5.82
N ILE A 219 -1.14 3.63 -6.70
CA ILE A 219 -2.37 3.07 -7.29
C ILE A 219 -1.97 2.22 -8.49
N LYS A 220 -2.03 0.91 -8.36
CA LYS A 220 -1.64 -0.03 -9.41
C LYS A 220 -2.77 -0.27 -10.41
N ASP A 221 -2.36 -0.67 -11.60
CA ASP A 221 -3.26 -1.28 -12.60
C ASP A 221 -3.87 -2.57 -12.02
N ASP A 222 -5.20 -2.65 -12.06
CA ASP A 222 -5.98 -3.84 -11.69
C ASP A 222 -6.97 -4.27 -12.78
N THR A 223 -6.74 -3.84 -14.01
CA THR A 223 -7.58 -4.17 -15.18
C THR A 223 -7.03 -5.33 -16.02
N LYS A 224 -5.79 -5.74 -15.77
CA LYS A 224 -5.08 -6.82 -16.47
C LYS A 224 -5.14 -8.15 -15.74
#